data_AF-A0A5K0ZJE1-F1
#
_entry.id   AF-A0A5K0ZJE1-F1
#
_cell.length_a   1.000
_cell.length_b   1.000
_cell.length_c   1.000
_cell.angle_alpha   90.00
_cell.angle_beta   90.00
_cell.angle_gamma   90.00
#
_symmetry.space_group_name_H-M   'P 1'
#
loop_
_entity.id
_entity.type
_entity.pdbx_description
1 polymer ?
#
loop_
_entity_poly.entity_id
_entity_poly.type
_entity_poly.pdbx_seq_one_letter_code
_entity_poly.pdbx_strand_id
1 'polypeptide(L)'
;SVDDVKSVAVEAVLLLQGKINDNSDDDSVMMRLLVPSKVIGCLIGKGGYIINEMRKKTKADIRISKGEKPKCAAADEELVE
;
A
#
# COMPACT_ATOMS: atom_id res chain seq x y z
N SER A 1 10.96 14.74 -21.74
CA SER A 1 10.97 15.41 -20.43
C SER A 1 10.58 14.39 -19.39
N VAL A 2 11.14 14.44 -18.19
CA VAL A 2 10.95 13.41 -17.13
C VAL A 2 9.59 13.50 -16.41
N ASP A 3 8.64 14.23 -17.00
CA ASP A 3 7.38 14.65 -16.36
C ASP A 3 6.11 14.01 -16.97
N ASP A 4 6.22 13.21 -18.04
CA ASP A 4 5.03 12.76 -18.81
C ASP A 4 4.73 11.25 -18.78
N VAL A 5 5.33 10.50 -17.86
CA VAL A 5 4.77 9.19 -17.51
C VAL A 5 4.06 9.39 -16.19
N LYS A 6 2.73 9.57 -16.23
CA LYS A 6 1.88 9.46 -15.05
C LYS A 6 2.34 8.22 -14.29
N SER A 7 2.84 8.39 -13.06
CA SER A 7 3.35 7.27 -12.28
C SER A 7 2.26 6.20 -12.24
N VAL A 8 2.54 5.01 -12.78
CA VAL A 8 1.57 3.91 -12.85
C VAL A 8 1.01 3.59 -11.47
N ALA A 9 1.83 3.77 -10.43
CA ALA A 9 1.39 3.65 -9.04
C ALA A 9 0.35 4.74 -8.67
N VAL A 10 0.54 5.98 -9.09
CA VAL A 10 -0.43 7.07 -8.85
C VAL A 10 -1.73 6.83 -9.62
N GLU A 11 -1.65 6.39 -10.87
CA GLU A 11 -2.85 6.04 -11.65
C GLU A 11 -3.62 4.88 -11.05
N ALA A 12 -2.92 3.81 -10.63
CA ALA A 12 -3.53 2.70 -9.92
C ALA A 12 -4.21 3.15 -8.60
N VAL A 13 -3.58 4.05 -7.84
CA VAL A 13 -4.17 4.63 -6.63
C VAL A 13 -5.45 5.41 -6.93
N LEU A 14 -5.45 6.24 -7.98
CA LEU A 14 -6.65 7.00 -8.39
C LEU A 14 -7.80 6.07 -8.80
N LEU A 15 -7.51 4.99 -9.53
CA LEU A 15 -8.51 4.00 -9.92
C LEU A 15 -9.09 3.24 -8.70
N LEU A 16 -8.26 2.95 -7.71
CA LEU A 16 -8.70 2.31 -6.46
C LEU A 16 -9.57 3.26 -5.62
N GLN A 17 -9.23 4.55 -5.55
CA GLN A 17 -10.04 5.55 -4.83
C GLN A 17 -11.48 5.60 -5.34
N GLY A 18 -11.68 5.55 -6.67
CA GLY A 18 -13.02 5.51 -7.25
C GLY A 18 -13.84 4.31 -6.79
N LYS A 19 -13.21 3.13 -6.69
CA LYS A 19 -13.88 1.90 -6.23
C LYS A 19 -14.20 1.90 -4.73
N ILE A 20 -13.31 2.44 -3.90
CA ILE A 20 -13.54 2.52 -2.44
C ILE A 20 -14.73 3.43 -2.13
N ASN A 21 -14.89 4.51 -2.89
CA ASN A 21 -15.94 5.50 -2.66
C ASN A 21 -17.32 5.06 -3.21
N ASP A 22 -17.39 3.96 -3.97
CA ASP A 22 -18.62 3.42 -4.56
C ASP A 22 -19.24 2.29 -3.72
N ASN A 23 -18.48 1.76 -2.73
CA ASN A 23 -18.95 0.71 -1.85
C ASN A 23 -19.89 1.27 -0.76
N SER A 24 -21.05 0.64 -0.59
CA SER A 24 -21.92 0.82 0.58
C SER A 24 -21.17 0.48 1.88
N ASP A 25 -21.49 1.19 2.97
CA ASP A 25 -20.77 1.22 4.27
C ASP A 25 -20.47 -0.16 4.95
N ASP A 26 -20.91 -1.28 4.41
CA ASP A 26 -20.76 -2.63 4.99
C ASP A 26 -19.60 -3.46 4.41
N ASP A 27 -18.97 -3.03 3.30
CA ASP A 27 -17.91 -3.80 2.64
C ASP A 27 -16.51 -3.27 2.98
N SER A 28 -15.80 -3.95 3.89
CA SER A 28 -14.39 -3.65 4.18
C SER A 28 -13.50 -3.94 2.96
N VAL A 29 -12.76 -2.94 2.48
CA VAL A 29 -11.81 -3.09 1.36
C VAL A 29 -10.44 -3.51 1.88
N MET A 30 -9.89 -4.60 1.34
CA MET A 30 -8.50 -5.00 1.57
C MET A 30 -7.65 -4.63 0.36
N MET A 31 -6.51 -3.97 0.60
CA MET A 31 -5.50 -3.68 -0.42
C MET A 31 -4.28 -4.55 -0.18
N ARG A 32 -3.60 -4.94 -1.26
CA ARG A 32 -2.37 -5.73 -1.20
C ARG A 32 -1.36 -5.13 -2.17
N LEU A 33 -0.23 -4.65 -1.66
CA LEU A 33 0.80 -3.96 -2.42
C LEU A 33 2.12 -4.70 -2.29
N LEU A 34 2.77 -4.97 -3.43
CA LEU A 34 4.16 -5.40 -3.46
C LEU A 34 5.06 -4.17 -3.46
N VAL A 35 5.92 -4.08 -2.46
CA VAL A 35 6.73 -2.89 -2.18
C VAL A 35 8.19 -3.32 -2.07
N PRO A 36 9.11 -2.72 -2.84
CA PRO A 36 10.53 -3.06 -2.75
C PRO A 36 11.05 -2.99 -1.30
N SER A 37 11.71 -4.03 -0.81
CA SER A 37 12.17 -4.15 0.58
C SER A 37 13.06 -2.96 0.99
N LYS A 38 13.80 -2.38 0.03
CA LYS A 38 14.63 -1.19 0.24
C LYS A 38 13.88 0.07 0.71
N VAL A 39 12.57 0.18 0.43
CA VAL A 39 11.76 1.36 0.82
C VAL A 39 10.82 1.08 1.99
N ILE A 40 10.74 -0.16 2.48
CA ILE A 40 9.87 -0.53 3.61
C ILE A 40 10.23 0.24 4.88
N GLY A 41 11.53 0.49 5.11
CA GLY A 41 11.97 1.32 6.23
C GLY A 41 11.36 2.73 6.22
N CYS A 42 11.10 3.30 5.05
CA CYS A 42 10.46 4.61 4.91
C CYS A 42 8.97 4.56 5.27
N LEU A 43 8.28 3.47 4.92
CA LEU A 43 6.89 3.23 5.30
C LEU A 43 6.74 3.07 6.82
N ILE A 44 7.62 2.28 7.44
CA ILE A 44 7.63 2.10 8.91
C ILE A 44 7.94 3.43 9.59
N GLY A 45 8.98 4.12 9.13
CA GLY A 45 9.50 5.34 9.73
C GLY A 45 10.26 5.08 11.04
N LYS A 46 10.88 6.14 11.57
CA LYS A 46 11.69 6.03 12.81
C LYS A 46 10.81 5.56 13.97
N GLY A 47 11.17 4.42 14.57
CA GLY A 47 10.40 3.81 15.66
C GLY A 47 8.97 3.41 15.30
N GLY A 48 8.64 3.25 14.01
CA GLY A 48 7.28 2.94 13.56
C GLY A 48 6.34 4.16 13.48
N TYR A 49 6.87 5.38 13.60
CA TYR A 49 6.04 6.60 13.65
C TYR A 49 5.12 6.77 12.44
N ILE A 50 5.63 6.56 11.22
CA ILE A 50 4.89 6.84 9.98
C ILE A 50 3.74 5.83 9.80
N ILE A 51 4.02 4.52 9.90
CA ILE A 51 2.99 3.49 9.77
C ILE A 51 1.91 3.62 10.87
N ASN A 52 2.30 4.00 12.10
CA ASN A 52 1.34 4.20 13.18
C ASN A 52 0.47 5.44 12.97
N GLU A 53 1.03 6.54 12.48
CA GLU A 53 0.25 7.72 12.09
C GLU A 53 -0.71 7.42 10.94
N MET A 54 -0.28 6.63 9.93
CA MET A 54 -1.15 6.19 8.84
C MET A 54 -2.32 5.36 9.35
N ARG A 55 -2.09 4.35 10.20
CA ARG A 55 -3.13 3.54 10.84
C ARG A 55 -4.12 4.43 11.61
N LYS A 56 -3.62 5.39 12.39
CA LYS A 56 -4.47 6.31 13.17
C LYS A 56 -5.35 7.20 12.29
N LYS A 57 -4.79 7.78 11.23
CA LYS A 57 -5.50 8.71 10.33
C LYS A 57 -6.51 8.01 9.45
N THR A 58 -6.16 6.84 8.92
CA THR A 58 -6.99 6.08 7.98
C THR A 58 -7.95 5.11 8.66
N LYS A 59 -7.67 4.74 9.93
CA LYS A 59 -8.30 3.64 10.67
C LYS A 59 -8.13 2.27 10.01
N ALA A 60 -7.24 2.15 9.02
CA ALA A 60 -6.92 0.89 8.37
C ALA A 60 -5.96 0.04 9.21
N ASP A 61 -6.10 -1.27 9.09
CA ASP A 61 -5.17 -2.24 9.66
C ASP A 61 -4.03 -2.51 8.68
N ILE A 62 -3.00 -1.66 8.73
CA ILE A 62 -1.85 -1.72 7.81
C ILE A 62 -0.79 -2.67 8.39
N ARG A 63 -0.32 -3.65 7.62
CA ARG A 63 0.64 -4.69 8.02
C ARG A 63 1.69 -4.92 6.93
N ILE A 64 2.88 -5.33 7.34
CA ILE A 64 3.89 -5.90 6.45
C ILE A 64 3.82 -7.41 6.64
N SER A 65 3.31 -8.12 5.64
CA SER A 65 2.98 -9.54 5.76
C SER A 65 4.25 -10.37 5.91
N LYS A 66 4.23 -11.30 6.86
CA LYS A 66 5.26 -12.33 7.05
C LYS A 66 4.92 -13.65 6.34
N GLY A 67 3.79 -13.69 5.64
CA GLY A 67 3.26 -14.87 4.98
C GLY A 67 3.78 -15.05 3.55
N GLU A 68 3.17 -15.99 2.83
CA GLU A 68 3.52 -16.25 1.43
C GLU A 68 3.16 -15.06 0.53
N LYS A 69 4.13 -14.65 -0.29
CA LYS A 69 3.97 -13.62 -1.32
C LYS A 69 3.32 -14.25 -2.56
N PRO A 70 2.54 -13.50 -3.35
CA PRO A 70 1.99 -13.99 -4.61
C PRO A 70 3.12 -14.40 -5.56
N LYS A 71 2.85 -15.33 -6.49
CA LYS A 71 3.86 -15.88 -7.42
C LYS A 71 4.53 -14.83 -8.31
N CYS A 72 3.88 -13.69 -8.51
CA CYS A 72 4.41 -12.56 -9.29
C CYS A 72 5.36 -11.66 -8.48
N ALA A 73 5.50 -11.87 -7.17
CA ALA A 73 6.39 -11.08 -6.34
C ALA A 73 7.85 -11.39 -6.63
N ALA A 74 8.64 -10.34 -6.80
CA ALA A 74 10.09 -10.47 -6.84
C ALA A 74 10.65 -10.81 -5.45
N ALA A 75 11.86 -11.36 -5.42
CA ALA A 75 12.52 -11.75 -4.18
C ALA A 75 12.79 -10.56 -3.24
N ASP A 76 12.94 -9.36 -3.79
CA ASP A 76 13.22 -8.11 -3.10
C ASP A 76 11.96 -7.24 -2.88
N GLU A 77 10.77 -7.82 -2.95
CA GLU A 77 9.51 -7.15 -2.62
C GLU A 77 8.92 -7.70 -1.33
N GLU A 78 8.42 -6.83 -0.47
CA GLU A 78 7.56 -7.20 0.66
C GLU A 78 6.08 -6.96 0.31
N LEU A 79 5.22 -7.80 0.85
CA LEU A 79 3.77 -7.58 0.78
C LEU A 79 3.33 -6.66 1.92
N VAL A 80 2.61 -5.60 1.57
CA VAL A 80 1.92 -4.69 2.50
C VAL A 80 0.42 -4.82 2.27
N GLU A 81 -0.34 -5.00 3.35
CA GLU A 81 -1.81 -5.14 3.31
C GLU A 81 -2.52 -4.43 4.46
#